data_AF-A0A953N2W8-F1
#
_entry.id   AF-A0A953N2W8-F1
#
_cell.length_a   1.000
_cell.length_b   1.000
_cell.length_c   1.000
_cell.angle_alpha   90.00
_cell.angle_beta   90.00
_cell.angle_gamma   90.00
#
_symmetry.space_group_name_H-M   'P 1'
#
loop_
_entity.id
_entity.type
_entity.pdbx_description
1 polymer ?
#
loop_
_entity_poly.entity_id
_entity_poly.type
_entity_poly.pdbx_seq_one_letter_code
_entity_poly.pdbx_strand_id
1 'polypeptide(L)'
;MKKILLIIFLLCVVKFQAQEIKGFSFDATGGITAPLGDYKTYTKTLGQTNGNNLIGFTEEITGETQFSFDASYQFGAVGLGATLGIFNHKISSLTYEINFPTQISGGQINGTYYSIGPNYMASLGDFTFTGFLRGGLMDVSLDKFVGSYNGTDVNQPIEILNTELSSGSKSSLGYASLGVKFSYPVYQGLSAFVKAEYFTSFGDGMEILDTYVPPVDVNNDGNITSADTELFVNSDNLVEEMRFLKPQFFFFGVGLGYSFGDEDEASRERGLEDHEISGVLNRAGDDDSDGDGILDTGEQIEFERRGRRNERNILGRYPNNNSNFTDTEEVEKFSWEFLDDKIENPNYRFEIFKIRDNLELQSVYVENTSKKEINHEAAHIVQQRIESSLNDSGEGHFKWNVSETTTGITSNYSFFSIRPCQYDFSILNESIECISKDTDNRILKIC
;
A
#
# COMPACT_ATOMS: atom_id res chain seq x y z
N MET A 1 -3.69 14.10 -28.79
CA MET A 1 -2.68 13.40 -29.63
C MET A 1 -1.23 13.77 -29.30
N LYS A 2 -0.80 15.04 -29.34
CA LYS A 2 0.62 15.42 -29.09
C LYS A 2 1.19 14.98 -27.73
N LYS A 3 0.37 14.98 -26.66
CA LYS A 3 0.79 14.54 -25.31
C LYS A 3 0.98 13.02 -25.19
N ILE A 4 0.15 12.22 -25.87
CA ILE A 4 0.27 10.76 -25.92
C ILE A 4 1.54 10.35 -26.69
N LEU A 5 1.86 11.08 -27.77
CA LEU A 5 3.06 10.85 -28.57
C LEU A 5 4.34 11.18 -27.78
N LEU A 6 4.29 12.19 -26.92
CA LEU A 6 5.39 12.52 -25.98
C LEU A 6 5.56 11.42 -24.92
N ILE A 7 4.47 10.88 -24.37
CA ILE A 7 4.51 9.78 -23.41
C ILE A 7 5.08 8.51 -24.06
N ILE A 8 4.61 8.15 -25.27
CA ILE A 8 5.15 7.03 -26.03
C ILE A 8 6.64 7.26 -26.36
N PHE A 9 7.03 8.48 -26.72
CA PHE A 9 8.44 8.81 -26.97
C PHE A 9 9.30 8.69 -25.70
N LEU A 10 8.83 9.19 -24.55
CA LEU A 10 9.49 9.03 -23.25
C LEU A 10 9.61 7.56 -22.85
N LEU A 11 8.55 6.76 -23.04
CA LEU A 11 8.56 5.31 -22.80
C LEU A 11 9.56 4.59 -23.71
N CYS A 12 9.68 5.00 -24.98
CA CYS A 12 10.67 4.47 -25.93
C CYS A 12 12.11 4.86 -25.57
N VAL A 13 12.35 6.09 -25.08
CA VAL A 13 13.68 6.53 -24.62
C VAL A 13 14.08 5.78 -23.35
N VAL A 14 13.14 5.53 -22.43
CA VAL A 14 13.40 4.70 -21.24
C VAL A 14 13.68 3.26 -21.64
N LYS A 15 13.00 2.69 -22.63
CA LYS A 15 13.26 1.33 -23.12
C LYS A 15 14.71 1.13 -23.63
N PHE A 16 15.32 2.16 -24.22
CA PHE A 16 16.69 2.10 -24.76
C PHE A 16 17.78 2.19 -23.68
N GLN A 17 17.48 2.68 -22.47
CA GLN A 17 18.41 2.66 -21.33
C GLN A 17 18.04 1.59 -20.28
N ALA A 18 16.79 1.14 -20.22
CA ALA A 18 16.29 0.22 -19.19
C ALA A 18 16.68 -1.25 -19.41
N GLN A 19 17.12 -1.65 -20.62
CA GLN A 19 17.64 -3.01 -20.83
C GLN A 19 18.91 -3.32 -20.01
N GLU A 20 19.64 -2.30 -19.54
CA GLU A 20 20.78 -2.46 -18.64
C GLU A 20 20.42 -2.27 -17.15
N ILE A 21 19.22 -1.77 -16.85
CA ILE A 21 18.84 -1.26 -15.52
C ILE A 21 17.79 -2.19 -14.90
N LYS A 22 18.27 -3.26 -14.23
CA LYS A 22 17.42 -4.18 -13.43
C LYS A 22 16.62 -3.40 -12.39
N GLY A 23 15.33 -3.75 -12.23
CA GLY A 23 14.46 -3.21 -11.19
C GLY A 23 13.60 -2.01 -11.61
N PHE A 24 13.63 -1.62 -12.88
CA PHE A 24 12.74 -0.60 -13.43
C PHE A 24 11.39 -1.19 -13.84
N SER A 25 10.27 -0.51 -13.54
CA SER A 25 8.93 -0.93 -13.97
C SER A 25 8.03 0.23 -14.38
N PHE A 26 7.06 -0.06 -15.25
CA PHE A 26 5.97 0.81 -15.65
C PHE A 26 4.62 0.14 -15.41
N ASP A 27 3.70 0.85 -14.77
CA ASP A 27 2.33 0.39 -14.57
C ASP A 27 1.34 1.35 -15.25
N ALA A 28 0.27 0.78 -15.81
CA ALA A 28 -0.90 1.52 -16.25
C ALA A 28 -2.13 1.01 -15.49
N THR A 29 -2.85 1.93 -14.83
CA THR A 29 -4.02 1.59 -14.00
C THR A 29 -5.23 2.42 -14.42
N GLY A 30 -6.40 1.79 -14.42
CA GLY A 30 -7.69 2.45 -14.54
C GLY A 30 -8.65 1.98 -13.45
N GLY A 31 -9.55 2.84 -12.99
CA GLY A 31 -10.46 2.49 -11.93
C GLY A 31 -11.46 3.59 -11.59
N ILE A 32 -12.08 3.41 -10.43
CA ILE A 32 -13.10 4.31 -9.88
C ILE A 32 -12.57 5.03 -8.65
N THR A 33 -13.15 6.18 -8.35
CA THR A 33 -12.85 6.95 -7.14
C THR A 33 -14.08 7.07 -6.24
N ALA A 34 -13.83 7.24 -4.96
CA ALA A 34 -14.83 7.44 -3.93
C ALA A 34 -14.47 8.67 -3.09
N PRO A 35 -15.09 9.84 -3.36
CA PRO A 35 -14.98 11.05 -2.53
C PRO A 35 -15.33 10.78 -1.07
N LEU A 36 -14.66 11.49 -0.16
CA LEU A 36 -14.79 11.27 1.30
C LEU A 36 -15.01 12.57 2.05
N GLY A 37 -15.58 12.47 3.25
CA GLY A 37 -15.72 13.58 4.20
C GLY A 37 -16.37 14.82 3.58
N ASP A 38 -15.83 15.98 3.92
CA ASP A 38 -16.31 17.28 3.45
C ASP A 38 -16.10 17.49 1.94
N TYR A 39 -15.25 16.68 1.30
CA TYR A 39 -15.14 16.65 -0.15
C TYR A 39 -16.30 15.90 -0.82
N LYS A 40 -16.87 14.90 -0.15
CA LYS A 40 -18.02 14.16 -0.69
C LYS A 40 -19.29 14.99 -0.64
N THR A 41 -19.52 15.70 0.45
CA THR A 41 -20.78 16.39 0.70
C THR A 41 -20.51 17.77 1.26
N TYR A 42 -21.13 18.78 0.65
CA TYR A 42 -21.16 20.13 1.16
C TYR A 42 -22.59 20.49 1.53
N THR A 43 -22.84 20.76 2.81
CA THR A 43 -24.15 21.17 3.32
C THR A 43 -24.09 22.60 3.81
N LYS A 44 -24.96 23.44 3.25
CA LYS A 44 -25.22 24.80 3.71
C LYS A 44 -26.56 24.83 4.42
N THR A 45 -26.55 25.02 5.73
CA THR A 45 -27.76 25.32 6.50
C THR A 45 -27.97 26.83 6.50
N LEU A 46 -29.17 27.27 6.15
CA LEU A 46 -29.56 28.67 6.24
C LEU A 46 -30.47 28.88 7.46
N GLY A 47 -30.35 30.05 8.09
CA GLY A 47 -31.07 30.38 9.31
C GLY A 47 -32.47 30.97 9.06
N GLN A 48 -32.93 31.82 9.97
CA GLN A 48 -34.14 32.62 9.76
C GLN A 48 -33.76 34.07 9.48
N THR A 49 -34.45 34.70 8.53
CA THR A 49 -34.38 36.15 8.29
C THR A 49 -35.80 36.71 8.30
N ASN A 50 -36.05 37.73 9.12
CA ASN A 50 -37.36 38.40 9.24
C ASN A 50 -38.54 37.45 9.55
N GLY A 51 -38.29 36.35 10.25
CA GLY A 51 -39.33 35.36 10.61
C GLY A 51 -39.61 34.30 9.55
N ASN A 52 -38.95 34.35 8.40
CA ASN A 52 -39.05 33.31 7.36
C ASN A 52 -37.89 32.31 7.51
N ASN A 53 -38.18 31.03 7.30
CA ASN A 53 -37.16 29.97 7.23
C ASN A 53 -36.45 30.06 5.88
N LEU A 54 -35.14 30.28 5.90
CA LEU A 54 -34.31 30.12 4.71
C LEU A 54 -33.98 28.64 4.54
N ILE A 55 -34.03 28.16 3.30
CA ILE A 55 -33.90 26.73 3.04
C ILE A 55 -32.46 26.40 2.70
N GLY A 56 -31.83 25.56 3.51
CA GLY A 56 -30.50 25.03 3.26
C GLY A 56 -30.44 24.07 2.06
N PHE A 57 -29.23 23.86 1.54
CA PHE A 57 -28.96 22.91 0.46
C PHE A 57 -27.77 22.01 0.75
N THR A 58 -27.73 20.85 0.10
CA THR A 58 -26.62 19.91 0.12
C THR A 58 -26.22 19.53 -1.30
N GLU A 59 -24.97 19.77 -1.64
CA GLU A 59 -24.31 19.26 -2.84
C GLU A 59 -23.61 17.93 -2.53
N GLU A 60 -23.72 16.95 -3.43
CA GLU A 60 -22.95 15.70 -3.36
C GLU A 60 -21.99 15.59 -4.54
N ILE A 61 -20.75 15.21 -4.25
CA ILE A 61 -19.72 14.90 -5.23
C ILE A 61 -19.60 13.39 -5.35
N THR A 62 -19.77 12.88 -6.57
CA THR A 62 -19.57 11.47 -6.91
C THR A 62 -18.27 11.32 -7.69
N GLY A 63 -17.49 10.30 -7.32
CA GLY A 63 -16.31 9.93 -8.07
C GLY A 63 -16.68 9.15 -9.32
N GLU A 64 -16.05 9.46 -10.46
CA GLU A 64 -16.28 8.73 -11.70
C GLU A 64 -15.09 7.81 -11.98
N THR A 65 -14.04 8.36 -12.60
CA THR A 65 -12.95 7.56 -13.16
C THR A 65 -11.60 8.16 -12.81
N GLN A 66 -10.61 7.29 -12.69
CA GLN A 66 -9.21 7.68 -12.56
C GLN A 66 -8.34 6.78 -13.43
N PHE A 67 -7.35 7.38 -14.08
CA PHE A 67 -6.30 6.70 -14.82
C PHE A 67 -4.93 7.18 -14.34
N SER A 68 -4.01 6.25 -14.10
CA SER A 68 -2.64 6.57 -13.70
C SER A 68 -1.61 5.76 -14.48
N PHE A 69 -0.48 6.42 -14.73
CA PHE A 69 0.76 5.80 -15.15
C PHE A 69 1.76 5.92 -14.01
N ASP A 70 2.29 4.80 -13.57
CA ASP A 70 3.30 4.75 -12.52
C ASP A 70 4.61 4.28 -13.16
N ALA A 71 5.72 4.94 -12.81
CA ALA A 71 7.06 4.51 -13.17
C ALA A 71 7.82 4.29 -11.87
N SER A 72 8.52 3.17 -11.71
CA SER A 72 9.26 2.92 -10.49
C SER A 72 10.60 2.25 -10.72
N TYR A 73 11.52 2.49 -9.80
CA TYR A 73 12.82 1.87 -9.78
C TYR A 73 13.09 1.26 -8.40
N GLN A 74 13.39 -0.04 -8.37
CA GLN A 74 13.61 -0.82 -7.15
C GLN A 74 15.10 -1.02 -6.87
N PHE A 75 15.52 -0.70 -5.65
CA PHE A 75 16.85 -0.98 -5.10
C PHE A 75 16.75 -2.13 -4.09
N GLY A 76 16.21 -3.28 -4.53
CA GLY A 76 15.84 -4.40 -3.66
C GLY A 76 14.37 -4.31 -3.22
N ALA A 77 14.09 -4.42 -1.92
CA ALA A 77 12.73 -4.34 -1.38
C ALA A 77 12.21 -2.90 -1.27
N VAL A 78 13.07 -1.89 -1.41
CA VAL A 78 12.69 -0.47 -1.37
C VAL A 78 13.03 0.15 -2.71
N GLY A 79 12.17 1.04 -3.17
CA GLY A 79 12.37 1.77 -4.41
C GLY A 79 11.83 3.18 -4.33
N LEU A 80 11.90 3.84 -5.47
CA LEU A 80 11.33 5.15 -5.69
C LEU A 80 10.44 5.10 -6.92
N GLY A 81 9.27 5.70 -6.83
CA GLY A 81 8.33 5.77 -7.94
C GLY A 81 7.79 7.16 -8.15
N ALA A 82 7.42 7.42 -9.40
CA ALA A 82 6.69 8.59 -9.82
C ALA A 82 5.36 8.17 -10.42
N THR A 83 4.33 8.97 -10.18
CA THR A 83 2.99 8.72 -10.70
C THR A 83 2.52 9.94 -11.45
N LEU A 84 1.93 9.75 -12.63
CA LEU A 84 1.17 10.75 -13.37
C LEU A 84 -0.24 10.21 -13.56
N GLY A 85 -1.26 10.97 -13.17
CA GLY A 85 -2.63 10.52 -13.36
C GLY A 85 -3.63 11.64 -13.56
N ILE A 86 -4.83 11.21 -13.92
CA ILE A 86 -6.01 12.06 -14.08
C ILE A 86 -7.17 11.44 -13.32
N PHE A 87 -8.05 12.27 -12.77
CA PHE A 87 -9.32 11.84 -12.22
C PHE A 87 -10.45 12.77 -12.66
N ASN A 88 -11.66 12.23 -12.74
CA ASN A 88 -12.88 12.98 -13.01
C ASN A 88 -13.89 12.66 -11.92
N HIS A 89 -14.44 13.70 -11.29
CA HIS A 89 -15.56 13.64 -10.37
C HIS A 89 -16.65 14.60 -10.85
N LYS A 90 -17.83 14.51 -10.24
CA LYS A 90 -18.94 15.39 -10.60
C LYS A 90 -19.75 15.78 -9.37
N ILE A 91 -20.19 17.04 -9.31
CA ILE A 91 -21.31 17.44 -8.45
C ILE A 91 -22.57 16.78 -9.02
N SER A 92 -22.99 15.68 -8.41
CA SER A 92 -23.97 14.75 -8.95
C SER A 92 -25.38 15.00 -8.46
N SER A 93 -25.54 15.68 -7.32
CA SER A 93 -26.83 16.01 -6.75
C SER A 93 -26.81 17.36 -6.05
N LEU A 94 -28.00 17.99 -6.04
CA LEU A 94 -28.31 19.18 -5.25
C LEU A 94 -29.67 18.93 -4.60
N THR A 95 -29.66 18.77 -3.27
CA THR A 95 -30.85 18.51 -2.47
C THR A 95 -31.10 19.69 -1.53
N TYR A 96 -32.37 19.97 -1.22
CA TYR A 96 -32.77 21.01 -0.28
C TYR A 96 -33.48 20.36 0.92
N GLU A 97 -33.57 21.08 2.04
CA GLU A 97 -34.21 20.59 3.27
C GLU A 97 -35.72 20.32 3.12
N ILE A 98 -36.35 20.92 2.12
CA ILE A 98 -37.76 20.70 1.76
C ILE A 98 -37.87 20.14 0.34
N ASN A 99 -39.07 19.67 -0.03
CA ASN A 99 -39.33 19.17 -1.38
C ASN A 99 -39.26 20.31 -2.39
N PHE A 100 -38.09 20.43 -3.02
CA PHE A 100 -37.74 21.52 -3.91
C PHE A 100 -37.25 20.91 -5.24
N PRO A 101 -38.06 20.96 -6.32
CA PRO A 101 -37.70 20.34 -7.59
C PRO A 101 -36.51 21.06 -8.21
N THR A 102 -35.38 20.37 -8.31
CA THR A 102 -34.15 20.88 -8.88
C THR A 102 -33.82 20.22 -10.21
N GLN A 103 -33.23 21.01 -11.10
CA GLN A 103 -32.48 20.54 -12.26
C GLN A 103 -31.04 21.01 -12.10
N ILE A 104 -30.09 20.12 -12.37
CA ILE A 104 -28.66 20.45 -12.31
C ILE A 104 -28.02 20.37 -13.70
N SER A 105 -27.03 21.22 -13.94
CA SER A 105 -26.22 21.25 -15.15
C SER A 105 -24.75 21.52 -14.79
N GLY A 106 -23.82 20.93 -15.54
CA GLY A 106 -22.38 21.10 -15.33
C GLY A 106 -21.83 20.40 -14.08
N GLY A 107 -20.86 21.05 -13.42
CA GLY A 107 -20.24 20.56 -12.17
C GLY A 107 -19.22 19.44 -12.33
N GLN A 108 -18.55 19.36 -13.47
CA GLN A 108 -17.45 18.44 -13.66
C GLN A 108 -16.20 18.94 -12.93
N ILE A 109 -15.60 18.06 -12.12
CA ILE A 109 -14.36 18.32 -11.39
C ILE A 109 -13.29 17.43 -11.99
N ASN A 110 -12.38 18.04 -12.75
CA ASN A 110 -11.29 17.34 -13.43
C ASN A 110 -9.97 17.62 -12.71
N GLY A 111 -9.21 16.57 -12.43
CA GLY A 111 -7.91 16.68 -11.80
C GLY A 111 -6.81 16.02 -12.64
N THR A 112 -5.64 16.66 -12.70
CA THR A 112 -4.39 16.05 -13.16
C THR A 112 -3.38 16.12 -12.03
N TYR A 113 -2.66 15.04 -11.76
CA TYR A 113 -1.70 15.00 -10.66
C TYR A 113 -0.41 14.33 -11.08
N TYR A 114 0.68 14.78 -10.46
CA TYR A 114 1.98 14.14 -10.55
C TYR A 114 2.63 14.09 -9.17
N SER A 115 3.24 12.96 -8.86
CA SER A 115 3.91 12.75 -7.58
C SER A 115 5.15 11.90 -7.70
N ILE A 116 5.92 11.91 -6.63
CA ILE A 116 7.11 11.11 -6.41
C ILE A 116 7.08 10.58 -4.97
N GLY A 117 7.68 9.44 -4.73
CA GLY A 117 7.89 8.97 -3.37
C GLY A 117 8.43 7.55 -3.27
N PRO A 118 8.62 7.04 -2.05
CA PRO A 118 9.14 5.71 -1.82
C PRO A 118 8.09 4.63 -2.10
N ASN A 119 8.52 3.46 -2.56
CA ASN A 119 7.72 2.25 -2.51
C ASN A 119 8.49 1.14 -1.79
N TYR A 120 7.74 0.18 -1.26
CA TYR A 120 8.24 -1.01 -0.61
C TYR A 120 7.58 -2.21 -1.27
N MET A 121 8.37 -3.18 -1.68
CA MET A 121 7.94 -4.38 -2.39
C MET A 121 8.26 -5.62 -1.56
N ALA A 122 7.29 -6.52 -1.43
CA ALA A 122 7.44 -7.80 -0.79
C ALA A 122 6.77 -8.89 -1.63
N SER A 123 7.46 -10.01 -1.82
CA SER A 123 6.91 -11.18 -2.51
C SER A 123 6.22 -12.10 -1.50
N LEU A 124 5.00 -12.53 -1.82
CA LEU A 124 4.21 -13.50 -1.08
C LEU A 124 3.84 -14.65 -2.02
N GLY A 125 4.73 -15.63 -2.12
CA GLY A 125 4.62 -16.67 -3.14
C GLY A 125 4.69 -16.06 -4.54
N ASP A 126 3.69 -16.36 -5.36
CA ASP A 126 3.57 -15.83 -6.72
C ASP A 126 3.06 -14.38 -6.77
N PHE A 127 2.58 -13.84 -5.64
CA PHE A 127 2.08 -12.47 -5.59
C PHE A 127 3.17 -11.50 -5.16
N THR A 128 3.12 -10.29 -5.70
CA THR A 128 3.94 -9.17 -5.26
C THR A 128 3.05 -8.11 -4.61
N PHE A 129 3.31 -7.85 -3.34
CA PHE A 129 2.73 -6.72 -2.63
C PHE A 129 3.63 -5.49 -2.80
N THR A 130 3.04 -4.32 -3.05
CA THR A 130 3.75 -3.04 -3.05
C THR A 130 2.99 -2.03 -2.21
N GLY A 131 3.60 -1.54 -1.13
CA GLY A 131 3.13 -0.37 -0.40
C GLY A 131 3.83 0.88 -0.91
N PHE A 132 3.13 2.01 -1.04
CA PHE A 132 3.73 3.25 -1.51
C PHE A 132 3.15 4.48 -0.83
N LEU A 133 4.02 5.47 -0.63
CA LEU A 133 3.68 6.82 -0.18
C LEU A 133 4.14 7.80 -1.27
N ARG A 134 3.31 8.78 -1.61
CA ARG A 134 3.57 9.75 -2.67
C ARG A 134 3.25 11.14 -2.18
N GLY A 135 4.07 12.10 -2.58
CA GLY A 135 3.82 13.52 -2.42
C GLY A 135 3.99 14.24 -3.75
N GLY A 136 3.15 15.22 -4.03
CA GLY A 136 3.15 15.85 -5.35
C GLY A 136 2.27 17.08 -5.46
N LEU A 137 1.97 17.41 -6.71
CA LEU A 137 1.10 18.51 -7.09
C LEU A 137 -0.07 17.99 -7.91
N MET A 138 -1.23 18.58 -7.69
CA MET A 138 -2.50 18.24 -8.31
C MET A 138 -3.13 19.53 -8.82
N ASP A 139 -3.35 19.61 -10.12
CA ASP A 139 -4.11 20.67 -10.76
C ASP A 139 -5.56 20.22 -10.86
N VAL A 140 -6.48 20.97 -10.25
CA VAL A 140 -7.90 20.66 -10.22
C VAL A 140 -8.69 21.82 -10.81
N SER A 141 -9.65 21.51 -11.67
CA SER A 141 -10.58 22.47 -12.26
C SER A 141 -12.01 22.05 -11.98
N LEU A 142 -12.87 23.04 -11.76
CA LEU A 142 -14.31 22.87 -11.67
C LEU A 142 -14.95 23.63 -12.84
N ASP A 143 -15.69 22.90 -13.67
CA ASP A 143 -16.59 23.53 -14.65
C ASP A 143 -17.80 24.10 -13.91
N LYS A 144 -18.29 25.25 -14.37
CA LYS A 144 -19.46 25.93 -13.80
C LYS A 144 -20.60 24.93 -13.55
N PHE A 145 -21.08 24.89 -12.31
CA PHE A 145 -22.24 24.10 -11.88
C PHE A 145 -23.42 25.02 -11.68
N VAL A 146 -24.56 24.64 -12.24
CA VAL A 146 -25.80 25.40 -12.15
C VAL A 146 -26.88 24.50 -11.57
N GLY A 147 -27.41 24.89 -10.42
CA GLY A 147 -28.66 24.41 -9.86
C GLY A 147 -29.79 25.35 -10.25
N SER A 148 -30.87 24.79 -10.77
CA SER A 148 -32.07 25.53 -11.16
C SER A 148 -33.33 24.94 -10.54
N TYR A 149 -34.25 25.79 -10.11
CA TYR A 149 -35.61 25.39 -9.77
C TYR A 149 -36.36 24.97 -11.04
N ASN A 150 -37.01 23.81 -11.00
CA ASN A 150 -37.72 23.22 -12.14
C ASN A 150 -39.10 22.68 -11.73
N GLY A 151 -39.92 23.54 -11.14
CA GLY A 151 -41.30 23.23 -10.76
C GLY A 151 -42.27 23.23 -11.94
N THR A 152 -43.46 22.66 -11.73
CA THR A 152 -44.55 22.63 -12.73
C THR A 152 -45.19 24.01 -12.96
N ASP A 153 -44.87 24.97 -12.11
CA ASP A 153 -45.39 26.32 -12.06
C ASP A 153 -44.53 27.33 -12.84
N VAL A 154 -43.37 26.90 -13.36
CA VAL A 154 -42.48 27.73 -14.19
C VAL A 154 -42.39 27.17 -15.61
N ASN A 155 -42.38 28.06 -16.61
CA ASN A 155 -42.27 27.66 -18.02
C ASN A 155 -40.84 27.27 -18.43
N GLN A 156 -39.84 27.75 -17.68
CA GLN A 156 -38.42 27.48 -17.86
C GLN A 156 -37.73 27.38 -16.49
N PRO A 157 -36.68 26.55 -16.35
CA PRO A 157 -35.94 26.47 -15.10
C PRO A 157 -35.34 27.82 -14.69
N ILE A 158 -35.43 28.14 -13.40
CA ILE A 158 -34.90 29.38 -12.82
C ILE A 158 -33.58 29.07 -12.12
N GLU A 159 -32.48 29.72 -12.48
CA GLU A 159 -31.19 29.56 -11.81
C GLU A 159 -31.25 30.06 -10.36
N ILE A 160 -30.85 29.21 -9.42
CA ILE A 160 -30.89 29.48 -7.97
C ILE A 160 -29.54 29.30 -7.29
N LEU A 161 -28.64 28.54 -7.91
CA LEU A 161 -27.29 28.29 -7.42
C LEU A 161 -26.35 28.21 -8.63
N ASN A 162 -25.29 28.99 -8.58
CA ASN A 162 -24.14 28.90 -9.44
C ASN A 162 -22.91 28.62 -8.58
N THR A 163 -22.19 27.55 -8.89
CA THR A 163 -20.95 27.19 -8.21
C THR A 163 -19.83 27.18 -9.25
N GLU A 164 -18.83 28.05 -9.09
CA GLU A 164 -17.72 28.18 -10.04
C GLU A 164 -16.39 28.46 -9.34
N LEU A 165 -15.28 28.26 -10.05
CA LEU A 165 -13.96 28.59 -9.53
C LEU A 165 -13.83 30.12 -9.37
N SER A 166 -13.39 30.58 -8.20
CA SER A 166 -13.25 32.02 -7.94
C SER A 166 -12.21 32.67 -8.84
N SER A 167 -12.47 33.93 -9.22
CA SER A 167 -11.56 34.74 -10.02
C SER A 167 -10.23 34.97 -9.28
N GLY A 168 -9.17 34.29 -9.70
CA GLY A 168 -7.84 34.36 -9.09
C GLY A 168 -7.45 33.15 -8.24
N SER A 169 -8.37 32.21 -8.04
CA SER A 169 -8.10 30.91 -7.41
C SER A 169 -7.02 30.14 -8.17
N LYS A 170 -6.07 29.54 -7.44
CA LYS A 170 -5.09 28.62 -8.03
C LYS A 170 -5.68 27.23 -8.07
N SER A 171 -5.70 26.62 -9.25
CA SER A 171 -6.08 25.22 -9.45
C SER A 171 -5.04 24.23 -8.90
N SER A 172 -3.82 24.68 -8.64
CA SER A 172 -2.71 23.81 -8.25
C SER A 172 -2.60 23.66 -6.74
N LEU A 173 -2.72 22.42 -6.25
CA LEU A 173 -2.68 22.03 -4.84
C LEU A 173 -1.52 21.07 -4.59
N GLY A 174 -0.88 21.19 -3.44
CA GLY A 174 -0.05 20.10 -2.91
C GLY A 174 -0.94 18.92 -2.52
N TYR A 175 -0.46 17.70 -2.69
CA TYR A 175 -1.19 16.52 -2.22
C TYR A 175 -0.25 15.42 -1.75
N ALA A 176 -0.80 14.50 -0.96
CA ALA A 176 -0.18 13.22 -0.67
C ALA A 176 -1.14 12.07 -0.96
N SER A 177 -0.57 10.92 -1.29
CA SER A 177 -1.31 9.67 -1.36
C SER A 177 -0.57 8.51 -0.71
N LEU A 178 -1.36 7.62 -0.14
CA LEU A 178 -0.92 6.36 0.47
C LEU A 178 -1.66 5.24 -0.22
N GLY A 179 -0.94 4.24 -0.73
CA GLY A 179 -1.61 3.14 -1.41
C GLY A 179 -0.87 1.82 -1.33
N VAL A 180 -1.60 0.81 -1.77
CA VAL A 180 -1.16 -0.58 -1.85
C VAL A 180 -1.50 -1.14 -3.24
N LYS A 181 -0.62 -2.00 -3.74
CA LYS A 181 -0.79 -2.72 -5.01
C LYS A 181 -0.50 -4.20 -4.77
N PHE A 182 -1.36 -5.06 -5.31
CA PHE A 182 -1.17 -6.51 -5.31
C PHE A 182 -1.07 -6.97 -6.76
N SER A 183 0.10 -7.44 -7.14
CA SER A 183 0.45 -7.84 -8.50
C SER A 183 0.61 -9.36 -8.61
N TYR A 184 0.17 -9.92 -9.74
CA TYR A 184 0.34 -11.31 -10.12
C TYR A 184 1.06 -11.38 -11.48
N PRO A 185 2.17 -12.11 -11.60
CA PRO A 185 2.90 -12.27 -12.86
C PRO A 185 2.07 -13.11 -13.83
N VAL A 186 1.80 -12.57 -15.02
CA VAL A 186 1.04 -13.24 -16.09
C VAL A 186 1.98 -13.78 -17.16
N TYR A 187 3.07 -13.07 -17.43
CA TYR A 187 4.11 -13.45 -18.36
C TYR A 187 5.44 -12.83 -17.92
N GLN A 188 6.57 -13.21 -18.52
CA GLN A 188 7.89 -12.68 -18.19
C GLN A 188 7.88 -11.14 -18.19
N GLY A 189 8.09 -10.56 -17.01
CA GLY A 189 8.04 -9.11 -16.79
C GLY A 189 6.65 -8.48 -16.82
N LEU A 190 5.60 -9.16 -17.29
CA LEU A 190 4.22 -8.63 -17.33
C LEU A 190 3.42 -9.12 -16.13
N SER A 191 2.82 -8.19 -15.37
CA SER A 191 1.93 -8.49 -14.26
C SER A 191 0.56 -7.86 -14.44
N ALA A 192 -0.47 -8.52 -13.94
CA ALA A 192 -1.78 -7.93 -13.70
C ALA A 192 -1.89 -7.57 -12.22
N PHE A 193 -2.56 -6.47 -11.88
CA PHE A 193 -2.64 -6.05 -10.49
C PHE A 193 -3.93 -5.35 -10.13
N VAL A 194 -4.20 -5.33 -8.82
CA VAL A 194 -5.21 -4.48 -8.18
C VAL A 194 -4.50 -3.42 -7.34
N LYS A 195 -5.02 -2.19 -7.33
CA LYS A 195 -4.44 -1.04 -6.64
C LYS A 195 -5.52 -0.34 -5.83
N ALA A 196 -5.22 -0.02 -4.58
CA ALA A 196 -6.04 0.81 -3.72
C ALA A 196 -5.20 1.98 -3.21
N GLU A 197 -5.71 3.20 -3.30
CA GLU A 197 -4.94 4.40 -2.98
C GLU A 197 -5.83 5.46 -2.32
N TYR A 198 -5.37 6.04 -1.23
CA TYR A 198 -6.01 7.17 -0.57
C TYR A 198 -5.32 8.46 -0.99
N PHE A 199 -6.11 9.45 -1.41
CA PHE A 199 -5.63 10.78 -1.81
C PHE A 199 -6.11 11.84 -0.82
N THR A 200 -5.23 12.78 -0.49
CA THR A 200 -5.57 13.97 0.30
C THR A 200 -4.77 15.18 -0.18
N SER A 201 -5.46 16.29 -0.42
CA SER A 201 -4.85 17.57 -0.74
C SER A 201 -4.41 18.34 0.53
N PHE A 202 -3.39 19.17 0.39
CA PHE A 202 -2.86 20.05 1.43
C PHE A 202 -3.32 21.50 1.25
N GLY A 203 -3.28 22.26 2.33
CA GLY A 203 -3.61 23.69 2.34
C GLY A 203 -5.11 23.94 2.45
N ASP A 204 -5.52 25.14 2.01
CA ASP A 204 -6.92 25.57 2.09
C ASP A 204 -7.80 24.94 1.01
N GLY A 205 -7.22 24.41 -0.07
CA GLY A 205 -7.97 23.80 -1.18
C GLY A 205 -8.22 24.79 -2.31
N MET A 206 -9.11 24.43 -3.23
CA MET A 206 -9.55 25.33 -4.30
C MET A 206 -10.58 26.30 -3.76
N GLU A 207 -10.39 27.59 -4.04
CA GLU A 207 -11.37 28.62 -3.73
C GLU A 207 -12.51 28.58 -4.75
N ILE A 208 -13.73 28.37 -4.25
CA ILE A 208 -14.99 28.28 -5.01
C ILE A 208 -15.87 29.46 -4.61
N LEU A 209 -16.47 30.08 -5.62
CA LEU A 209 -17.52 31.08 -5.46
C LEU A 209 -18.87 30.39 -5.67
N ASP A 210 -19.67 30.35 -4.61
CA ASP A 210 -21.07 30.01 -4.68
C ASP A 210 -21.88 31.31 -4.80
N THR A 211 -22.67 31.46 -5.85
CA THR A 211 -23.63 32.55 -6.03
C THR A 211 -25.03 31.94 -6.01
N TYR A 212 -25.83 32.26 -5.00
CA TYR A 212 -27.15 31.66 -4.83
C TYR A 212 -28.22 32.66 -4.40
N VAL A 213 -29.47 32.31 -4.69
CA VAL A 213 -30.65 32.99 -4.15
C VAL A 213 -31.27 32.07 -3.12
N PRO A 214 -31.27 32.43 -1.83
CA PRO A 214 -31.79 31.56 -0.78
C PRO A 214 -33.29 31.38 -0.96
N PRO A 215 -33.80 30.15 -1.15
CA PRO A 215 -35.23 29.95 -1.27
C PRO A 215 -35.93 30.35 0.03
N VAL A 216 -37.08 31.02 -0.11
CA VAL A 216 -37.89 31.49 1.01
C VAL A 216 -39.28 30.91 0.84
N ASP A 217 -39.76 30.18 1.85
CA ASP A 217 -41.17 29.81 1.97
C ASP A 217 -41.93 31.02 2.56
N VAL A 218 -42.58 31.80 1.69
CA VAL A 218 -43.20 33.08 2.06
C VAL A 218 -44.50 32.86 2.82
N ASN A 219 -45.20 31.77 2.53
CA ASN A 219 -46.52 31.46 3.10
C ASN A 219 -46.43 30.46 4.28
N ASN A 220 -45.24 29.92 4.56
CA ASN A 220 -44.93 28.93 5.60
C ASN A 220 -45.77 27.64 5.48
N ASP A 221 -46.11 27.23 4.26
CA ASP A 221 -46.88 26.00 4.01
C ASP A 221 -46.01 24.74 3.88
N GLY A 222 -44.68 24.90 3.89
CA GLY A 222 -43.70 23.83 3.79
C GLY A 222 -43.41 23.39 2.36
N ASN A 223 -43.97 24.06 1.35
CA ASN A 223 -43.73 23.82 -0.07
C ASN A 223 -43.34 25.13 -0.76
N ILE A 224 -42.53 25.02 -1.81
CA ILE A 224 -42.27 26.16 -2.70
C ILE A 224 -43.23 26.09 -3.87
N THR A 225 -44.00 27.16 -4.04
CA THR A 225 -45.01 27.34 -5.07
C THR A 225 -44.72 28.59 -5.91
N SER A 226 -45.59 28.88 -6.88
CA SER A 226 -45.45 30.09 -7.70
C SER A 226 -45.50 31.39 -6.90
N ALA A 227 -46.09 31.39 -5.70
CA ALA A 227 -46.08 32.55 -4.81
C ALA A 227 -44.69 32.86 -4.24
N ASP A 228 -43.83 31.83 -4.15
CA ASP A 228 -42.50 31.91 -3.56
C ASP A 228 -41.43 32.18 -4.63
N THR A 229 -41.68 31.75 -5.88
CA THR A 229 -40.71 31.86 -6.99
C THR A 229 -40.50 33.28 -7.51
N GLU A 230 -41.44 34.21 -7.30
CA GLU A 230 -41.26 35.62 -7.69
C GLU A 230 -40.04 36.27 -7.01
N LEU A 231 -39.65 35.79 -5.83
CA LEU A 231 -38.48 36.28 -5.10
C LEU A 231 -37.14 35.74 -5.64
N PHE A 232 -37.16 34.69 -6.48
CA PHE A 232 -35.95 34.10 -7.06
C PHE A 232 -35.37 34.92 -8.22
N VAL A 233 -36.21 35.73 -8.87
CA VAL A 233 -35.86 36.44 -10.12
C VAL A 233 -35.29 37.84 -9.85
N ASN A 234 -35.41 38.37 -8.63
CA ASN A 234 -34.91 39.69 -8.26
C ASN A 234 -33.48 39.62 -7.69
N SER A 235 -32.56 40.39 -8.30
CA SER A 235 -31.13 40.45 -7.95
C SER A 235 -30.84 40.91 -6.52
N ASP A 236 -31.82 41.52 -5.83
CA ASP A 236 -31.65 42.09 -4.50
C ASP A 236 -31.42 41.02 -3.41
N ASN A 237 -31.69 39.74 -3.71
CA ASN A 237 -31.51 38.61 -2.79
C ASN A 237 -30.32 37.70 -3.15
N LEU A 238 -29.45 38.12 -4.07
CA LEU A 238 -28.29 37.35 -4.48
C LEU A 238 -27.24 37.34 -3.36
N VAL A 239 -26.81 36.15 -2.96
CA VAL A 239 -25.75 35.94 -1.98
C VAL A 239 -24.52 35.37 -2.71
N GLU A 240 -23.37 36.00 -2.50
CA GLU A 240 -22.08 35.50 -2.93
C GLU A 240 -21.32 34.98 -1.70
N GLU A 241 -20.86 33.74 -1.77
CA GLU A 241 -20.12 33.09 -0.70
C GLU A 241 -18.89 32.39 -1.22
N MET A 242 -17.80 32.59 -0.49
CA MET A 242 -16.52 31.95 -0.77
C MET A 242 -16.36 30.72 0.12
N ARG A 243 -16.09 29.57 -0.49
CA ARG A 243 -15.72 28.35 0.24
C ARG A 243 -14.50 27.69 -0.38
N PHE A 244 -13.96 26.72 0.34
CA PHE A 244 -12.82 25.96 -0.15
C PHE A 244 -13.13 24.48 -0.32
N LEU A 245 -12.78 23.95 -1.48
CA LEU A 245 -12.93 22.54 -1.81
C LEU A 245 -11.57 21.83 -1.71
N LYS A 246 -11.47 20.85 -0.83
CA LYS A 246 -10.26 20.05 -0.58
C LYS A 246 -10.43 18.63 -1.10
N PRO A 247 -9.90 18.28 -2.28
CA PRO A 247 -9.95 16.91 -2.78
C PRO A 247 -9.45 15.88 -1.77
N GLN A 248 -10.30 14.91 -1.47
CA GLN A 248 -10.02 13.77 -0.60
C GLN A 248 -10.86 12.56 -1.06
N PHE A 249 -10.21 11.48 -1.47
CA PHE A 249 -10.91 10.33 -2.04
C PHE A 249 -10.10 9.04 -1.95
N PHE A 250 -10.78 7.90 -1.99
CA PHE A 250 -10.16 6.62 -2.30
C PHE A 250 -10.21 6.35 -3.80
N PHE A 251 -9.20 5.66 -4.31
CA PHE A 251 -9.14 5.08 -5.64
C PHE A 251 -9.06 3.56 -5.52
N PHE A 252 -9.84 2.88 -6.34
CA PHE A 252 -9.77 1.43 -6.51
C PHE A 252 -9.66 1.13 -8.00
N GLY A 253 -8.59 0.44 -8.39
CA GLY A 253 -8.30 0.19 -9.80
C GLY A 253 -7.66 -1.15 -10.07
N VAL A 254 -7.68 -1.50 -11.35
CA VAL A 254 -7.00 -2.66 -11.92
C VAL A 254 -6.05 -2.18 -13.00
N GLY A 255 -4.95 -2.90 -13.20
CA GLY A 255 -3.94 -2.47 -14.13
C GLY A 255 -3.01 -3.58 -14.61
N LEU A 256 -2.14 -3.18 -15.52
CA LEU A 256 -1.07 -4.00 -16.08
C LEU A 256 0.26 -3.31 -15.83
N GLY A 257 1.23 -4.08 -15.35
CA GLY A 257 2.58 -3.63 -15.04
C GLY A 257 3.60 -4.38 -15.88
N TYR A 258 4.64 -3.68 -16.34
CA TYR A 258 5.78 -4.28 -17.01
C TYR A 258 7.07 -3.92 -16.28
N SER A 259 7.82 -4.94 -15.87
CA SER A 259 9.11 -4.84 -15.18
C SER A 259 10.24 -5.27 -16.12
N PHE A 260 11.34 -4.51 -16.12
CA PHE A 260 12.54 -4.78 -16.89
C PHE A 260 13.60 -5.47 -16.03
N GLY A 261 14.22 -6.51 -16.59
CA GLY A 261 15.26 -7.33 -15.95
C GLY A 261 14.75 -8.75 -15.67
N ASP A 262 15.55 -9.76 -16.05
CA ASP A 262 15.21 -11.18 -15.94
C ASP A 262 14.78 -11.58 -14.52
N GLU A 263 13.58 -12.16 -14.43
CA GLU A 263 13.02 -12.83 -13.24
C GLU A 263 13.58 -14.26 -13.04
N ASP A 264 14.64 -14.66 -13.77
CA ASP A 264 15.08 -16.06 -13.85
C ASP A 264 16.01 -16.54 -12.71
N GLU A 265 16.53 -15.68 -11.83
CA GLU A 265 17.40 -16.14 -10.72
C GLU A 265 16.69 -16.32 -9.37
N ALA A 266 15.49 -15.75 -9.17
CA ALA A 266 14.79 -15.87 -7.87
C ALA A 266 13.68 -16.94 -7.85
N SER A 267 13.21 -17.39 -9.02
CA SER A 267 12.05 -18.27 -9.17
C SER A 267 12.39 -19.70 -9.63
N ARG A 268 13.62 -19.96 -10.11
CA ARG A 268 14.09 -21.29 -10.54
C ARG A 268 14.89 -22.10 -9.51
N GLU A 269 15.40 -21.48 -8.45
CA GLU A 269 16.18 -22.20 -7.41
C GLU A 269 15.32 -22.76 -6.25
N ARG A 270 13.98 -22.66 -6.29
CA ARG A 270 13.09 -23.19 -5.23
C ARG A 270 12.08 -24.25 -5.69
N GLY A 271 12.27 -24.81 -6.88
CA GLY A 271 11.43 -25.89 -7.36
C GLY A 271 12.23 -26.82 -8.25
N LEU A 272 13.10 -27.64 -7.65
CA LEU A 272 13.61 -28.94 -8.14
C LEU A 272 14.73 -29.46 -7.20
N GLU A 273 14.43 -29.63 -5.91
CA GLU A 273 15.17 -30.56 -5.03
C GLU A 273 14.14 -31.34 -4.20
N ASP A 274 13.27 -32.07 -4.89
CA ASP A 274 12.54 -33.19 -4.31
C ASP A 274 11.94 -34.01 -5.45
N HIS A 275 12.78 -34.86 -6.07
CA HIS A 275 12.42 -36.23 -6.43
C HIS A 275 13.60 -36.99 -7.02
N GLU A 276 13.72 -38.25 -6.57
CA GLU A 276 14.59 -39.34 -7.04
C GLU A 276 16.06 -39.34 -6.58
N ILE A 277 16.26 -39.67 -5.30
CA ILE A 277 17.31 -40.64 -4.95
C ILE A 277 16.65 -41.85 -4.30
N SER A 278 16.27 -42.82 -5.12
CA SER A 278 16.04 -44.19 -4.69
C SER A 278 16.28 -45.13 -5.87
N GLY A 279 17.33 -45.96 -5.76
CA GLY A 279 17.37 -47.24 -6.47
C GLY A 279 18.62 -47.54 -7.31
N VAL A 280 19.69 -47.97 -6.64
CA VAL A 280 20.41 -49.23 -6.90
C VAL A 280 20.87 -49.54 -8.35
N LEU A 281 22.19 -49.53 -8.58
CA LEU A 281 22.95 -50.72 -9.03
C LEU A 281 24.46 -50.48 -9.09
N ASN A 282 25.17 -51.14 -8.18
CA ASN A 282 26.56 -51.56 -8.39
C ASN A 282 26.61 -52.53 -9.58
N ARG A 283 27.46 -52.26 -10.57
CA ARG A 283 28.14 -53.33 -11.31
C ARG A 283 29.43 -52.83 -11.95
N ALA A 284 30.52 -53.44 -11.52
CA ALA A 284 31.84 -53.38 -12.14
C ALA A 284 31.84 -54.07 -13.52
N GLY A 285 32.76 -53.63 -14.39
CA GLY A 285 33.14 -54.33 -15.61
C GLY A 285 34.01 -53.45 -16.51
N ASP A 286 35.30 -53.78 -16.56
CA ASP A 286 36.31 -53.30 -17.52
C ASP A 286 35.85 -53.45 -18.98
N ASP A 287 36.26 -52.53 -19.87
CA ASP A 287 36.83 -52.90 -21.17
C ASP A 287 37.62 -51.74 -21.79
N ASP A 288 38.85 -52.03 -22.18
CA ASP A 288 39.76 -51.17 -22.95
C ASP A 288 39.31 -51.09 -24.42
N SER A 289 39.32 -49.90 -25.02
CA SER A 289 39.56 -49.79 -26.48
C SER A 289 39.98 -48.37 -26.87
N ASP A 290 41.19 -48.31 -27.41
CA ASP A 290 41.78 -47.20 -28.15
C ASP A 290 40.93 -46.77 -29.35
N GLY A 291 41.10 -45.52 -29.80
CA GLY A 291 41.03 -45.21 -31.24
C GLY A 291 40.25 -43.98 -31.67
N ASP A 292 41.03 -42.95 -32.04
CA ASP A 292 40.79 -41.92 -33.05
C ASP A 292 39.72 -40.83 -32.84
N GLY A 293 40.26 -39.60 -32.78
CA GLY A 293 39.52 -38.37 -32.69
C GLY A 293 39.00 -37.83 -34.02
N ILE A 294 38.09 -36.89 -33.90
CA ILE A 294 37.83 -35.87 -34.92
C ILE A 294 37.75 -34.53 -34.19
N LEU A 295 38.59 -33.61 -34.66
CA LEU A 295 38.69 -32.21 -34.29
C LEU A 295 37.36 -31.49 -34.54
N ASP A 296 36.93 -30.66 -33.58
CA ASP A 296 36.26 -29.42 -33.93
C ASP A 296 36.78 -28.25 -33.10
N THR A 297 37.04 -27.17 -33.80
CA THR A 297 37.76 -25.96 -33.41
C THR A 297 36.92 -25.06 -32.51
N GLY A 298 37.52 -24.54 -31.43
CA GLY A 298 36.90 -23.53 -30.58
C GLY A 298 37.88 -22.94 -29.58
N GLU A 299 38.45 -21.81 -29.96
CA GLU A 299 39.32 -20.92 -29.17
C GLU A 299 38.85 -20.73 -27.71
N GLN A 300 39.76 -20.97 -26.76
CA GLN A 300 39.57 -20.60 -25.36
C GLN A 300 39.54 -19.08 -25.23
N ILE A 301 38.39 -18.52 -24.88
CA ILE A 301 38.30 -17.17 -24.32
C ILE A 301 38.36 -17.31 -22.79
N GLU A 302 39.54 -17.03 -22.25
CA GLU A 302 39.79 -16.82 -20.84
C GLU A 302 39.07 -15.54 -20.40
N PHE A 303 37.89 -15.68 -19.78
CA PHE A 303 37.24 -14.56 -19.12
C PHE A 303 37.90 -14.32 -17.77
N GLU A 304 38.67 -13.23 -17.67
CA GLU A 304 39.04 -12.61 -16.41
C GLU A 304 37.80 -12.53 -15.50
N ARG A 305 37.82 -13.28 -14.40
CA ARG A 305 36.90 -13.11 -13.28
C ARG A 305 37.15 -11.74 -12.65
N ARG A 306 36.56 -10.67 -13.22
CA ARG A 306 36.40 -9.40 -12.50
C ARG A 306 35.53 -9.65 -11.28
N GLY A 307 36.13 -9.39 -10.12
CA GLY A 307 35.59 -9.75 -8.81
C GLY A 307 34.15 -9.29 -8.59
N ARG A 308 33.32 -10.23 -8.16
CA ARG A 308 32.13 -9.94 -7.35
C ARG A 308 32.63 -9.15 -6.14
N ARG A 309 32.14 -7.92 -5.97
CA ARG A 309 32.23 -7.25 -4.67
C ARG A 309 31.37 -8.07 -3.72
N ASN A 310 32.00 -8.92 -2.92
CA ASN A 310 31.34 -9.63 -1.84
C ASN A 310 30.81 -8.59 -0.85
N GLU A 311 29.50 -8.53 -0.68
CA GLU A 311 28.89 -7.75 0.39
C GLU A 311 29.22 -8.46 1.71
N ARG A 312 29.99 -7.80 2.56
CA ARG A 312 30.39 -8.31 3.88
C ARG A 312 29.16 -8.33 4.80
N ASN A 313 28.42 -9.42 4.80
CA ASN A 313 27.17 -9.55 5.56
C ASN A 313 27.23 -10.68 6.60
N ILE A 314 26.61 -10.44 7.76
CA ILE A 314 26.31 -11.46 8.77
C ILE A 314 24.87 -11.94 8.55
N LEU A 315 24.68 -13.25 8.43
CA LEU A 315 23.35 -13.86 8.33
C LEU A 315 23.01 -14.61 9.62
N GLY A 316 21.88 -14.26 10.23
CA GLY A 316 21.26 -15.11 11.25
C GLY A 316 20.73 -16.40 10.62
N ARG A 317 21.14 -17.56 11.15
CA ARG A 317 20.76 -18.88 10.67
C ARG A 317 19.64 -19.49 11.50
N TYR A 318 19.77 -19.44 12.83
CA TYR A 318 18.76 -19.99 13.75
C TYR A 318 18.54 -19.04 14.93
N PRO A 319 17.30 -18.95 15.47
CA PRO A 319 16.07 -19.47 14.87
C PRO A 319 15.77 -18.78 13.54
N ASN A 320 15.09 -19.50 12.64
CA ASN A 320 14.74 -18.98 11.32
C ASN A 320 13.89 -17.72 11.47
N ASN A 321 14.04 -16.77 10.54
CA ASN A 321 13.22 -15.57 10.56
C ASN A 321 11.72 -15.93 10.45
N ASN A 322 10.90 -15.33 11.31
CA ASN A 322 9.47 -15.59 11.50
C ASN A 322 9.12 -17.01 12.01
N SER A 323 10.03 -17.68 12.72
CA SER A 323 9.71 -18.95 13.37
C SER A 323 8.72 -18.75 14.53
N ASN A 324 7.84 -19.72 14.71
CA ASN A 324 6.91 -19.78 15.84
C ASN A 324 7.20 -21.02 16.66
N PHE A 325 7.23 -20.85 17.97
CA PHE A 325 7.50 -21.91 18.94
C PHE A 325 6.32 -22.04 19.89
N THR A 326 6.01 -23.25 20.30
CA THR A 326 4.96 -23.50 21.30
C THR A 326 5.48 -23.33 22.73
N ASP A 327 6.79 -23.49 22.91
CA ASP A 327 7.48 -23.30 24.18
C ASP A 327 8.88 -22.70 23.97
N THR A 328 9.41 -22.05 25.00
CA THR A 328 10.77 -21.53 25.07
C THR A 328 11.83 -22.62 24.91
N GLU A 329 11.57 -23.84 25.37
CA GLU A 329 12.49 -24.98 25.24
C GLU A 329 12.75 -25.36 23.77
N GLU A 330 11.79 -25.09 22.86
CA GLU A 330 11.93 -25.34 21.42
C GLU A 330 12.92 -24.37 20.74
N VAL A 331 13.31 -23.30 21.42
CA VAL A 331 14.34 -22.37 20.95
C VAL A 331 15.71 -22.95 21.27
N GLU A 332 16.09 -24.01 20.55
CA GLU A 332 17.25 -24.85 20.89
C GLU A 332 18.61 -24.17 20.69
N LYS A 333 18.71 -23.22 19.74
CA LYS A 333 19.98 -22.55 19.41
C LYS A 333 19.80 -21.21 18.73
N PHE A 334 20.81 -20.35 18.92
CA PHE A 334 21.02 -19.16 18.11
C PHE A 334 22.33 -19.28 17.35
N SER A 335 22.31 -19.13 16.03
CA SER A 335 23.55 -19.19 15.25
C SER A 335 23.54 -18.25 14.06
N TRP A 336 24.72 -17.84 13.62
CA TRP A 336 24.92 -16.90 12.53
C TRP A 336 26.19 -17.24 11.73
N GLU A 337 26.27 -16.70 10.53
CA GLU A 337 27.39 -16.92 9.63
C GLU A 337 27.86 -15.60 9.01
N PHE A 338 29.16 -15.50 8.76
CA PHE A 338 29.78 -14.38 8.05
C PHE A 338 30.08 -14.83 6.62
N LEU A 339 29.58 -14.10 5.62
CA LEU A 339 29.57 -14.52 4.21
C LEU A 339 30.82 -14.19 3.39
N ASP A 340 31.85 -13.57 3.98
CA ASP A 340 33.08 -13.15 3.26
C ASP A 340 34.36 -13.46 4.06
N ASP A 341 35.53 -13.10 3.51
CA ASP A 341 36.88 -13.31 4.06
C ASP A 341 36.93 -13.34 5.59
N LYS A 342 37.51 -14.42 6.13
CA LYS A 342 37.62 -14.66 7.58
C LYS A 342 38.15 -13.42 8.30
N ILE A 343 37.30 -12.80 9.13
CA ILE A 343 37.77 -11.86 10.15
C ILE A 343 38.68 -12.64 11.10
N GLU A 344 39.90 -12.16 11.28
CA GLU A 344 40.86 -12.75 12.22
C GLU A 344 40.39 -12.44 13.65
N ASN A 345 39.99 -13.48 14.39
CA ASN A 345 39.44 -13.40 15.76
C ASN A 345 38.16 -12.53 15.87
N PRO A 346 37.03 -12.93 15.26
CA PRO A 346 35.80 -12.14 15.30
C PRO A 346 35.23 -12.07 16.72
N ASN A 347 34.69 -10.91 17.09
CA ASN A 347 33.95 -10.73 18.34
C ASN A 347 32.56 -10.18 18.02
N TYR A 348 31.54 -10.93 18.41
CA TYR A 348 30.15 -10.64 18.14
C TYR A 348 29.44 -10.12 19.39
N ARG A 349 28.53 -9.17 19.19
CA ARG A 349 27.51 -8.75 20.16
C ARG A 349 26.17 -9.29 19.68
N PHE A 350 25.61 -10.23 20.42
CA PHE A 350 24.31 -10.85 20.16
C PHE A 350 23.26 -10.20 21.07
N GLU A 351 22.11 -9.82 20.49
CA GLU A 351 21.05 -9.13 21.22
C GLU A 351 19.67 -9.69 20.87
N ILE A 352 18.81 -9.81 21.89
CA ILE A 352 17.40 -10.19 21.77
C ILE A 352 16.54 -9.10 22.41
N PHE A 353 15.46 -8.72 21.73
CA PHE A 353 14.48 -7.75 22.19
C PHE A 353 13.08 -8.36 22.15
N LYS A 354 12.29 -8.11 23.19
CA LYS A 354 10.83 -8.30 23.18
C LYS A 354 10.18 -7.07 22.54
N ILE A 355 9.23 -7.31 21.66
CA ILE A 355 8.35 -6.32 21.06
C ILE A 355 7.09 -6.25 21.92
N ARG A 356 6.82 -5.09 22.54
CA ARG A 356 5.61 -4.85 23.34
C ARG A 356 4.41 -4.48 22.46
N ASP A 357 3.21 -4.47 23.04
CA ASP A 357 1.96 -4.16 22.32
C ASP A 357 1.93 -2.76 21.71
N ASN A 358 2.69 -1.82 22.29
CA ASN A 358 2.88 -0.45 21.79
C ASN A 358 4.06 -0.32 20.80
N LEU A 359 4.63 -1.44 20.34
CA LEU A 359 5.81 -1.55 19.47
C LEU A 359 7.12 -1.06 20.11
N GLU A 360 7.15 -0.77 21.41
CA GLU A 360 8.40 -0.48 22.12
C GLU A 360 9.25 -1.75 22.27
N LEU A 361 10.57 -1.55 22.23
CA LEU A 361 11.55 -2.63 22.34
C LEU A 361 12.10 -2.72 23.76
N GLN A 362 11.96 -3.88 24.37
CA GLN A 362 12.59 -4.20 25.64
C GLN A 362 13.74 -5.16 25.41
N SER A 363 14.97 -4.80 25.81
CA SER A 363 16.10 -5.72 25.76
C SER A 363 15.87 -6.89 26.73
N VAL A 364 16.00 -8.11 26.21
CA VAL A 364 15.78 -9.37 26.93
C VAL A 364 17.12 -10.05 27.22
N TYR A 365 18.02 -10.04 26.24
CA TYR A 365 19.33 -10.68 26.35
C TYR A 365 20.37 -9.92 25.53
N VAL A 366 21.58 -9.78 26.08
CA VAL A 366 22.75 -9.22 25.38
C VAL A 366 23.99 -10.00 25.82
N GLU A 367 24.76 -10.49 24.86
CA GLU A 367 26.02 -11.19 25.13
C GLU A 367 27.09 -10.81 24.11
N ASN A 368 28.34 -10.73 24.58
CA ASN A 368 29.51 -10.64 23.70
C ASN A 368 30.19 -12.00 23.62
N THR A 369 30.40 -12.52 22.42
CA THR A 369 30.97 -13.86 22.18
C THR A 369 31.86 -13.87 20.94
N SER A 370 32.91 -14.69 20.94
CA SER A 370 33.72 -14.94 19.73
C SER A 370 33.21 -16.14 18.90
N LYS A 371 32.19 -16.85 19.42
CA LYS A 371 31.58 -18.00 18.74
C LYS A 371 30.53 -17.53 17.75
N LYS A 372 30.25 -18.35 16.73
CA LYS A 372 29.20 -18.11 15.73
C LYS A 372 27.84 -18.68 16.12
N GLU A 373 27.76 -19.21 17.33
CA GLU A 373 26.55 -19.80 17.89
C GLU A 373 26.55 -19.65 19.42
N ILE A 374 25.34 -19.58 19.96
CA ILE A 374 25.06 -19.79 21.38
C ILE A 374 24.74 -21.27 21.54
N ASN A 375 25.62 -22.01 22.23
CA ASN A 375 25.51 -23.45 22.41
C ASN A 375 24.39 -23.81 23.40
N HIS A 376 24.01 -25.08 23.44
CA HIS A 376 22.87 -25.59 24.22
C HIS A 376 22.89 -25.23 25.73
N GLU A 377 24.07 -25.10 26.35
CA GLU A 377 24.19 -24.73 27.77
C GLU A 377 23.91 -23.23 28.01
N ALA A 378 24.38 -22.36 27.11
CA ALA A 378 24.06 -20.93 27.14
C ALA A 378 22.65 -20.64 26.61
N ALA A 379 22.13 -21.49 25.71
CA ALA A 379 20.76 -21.42 25.21
C ALA A 379 19.74 -21.55 26.35
N HIS A 380 19.99 -22.39 27.36
CA HIS A 380 19.12 -22.49 28.54
C HIS A 380 19.00 -21.16 29.31
N ILE A 381 20.08 -20.39 29.43
CA ILE A 381 20.04 -19.06 30.06
C ILE A 381 19.20 -18.10 29.19
N VAL A 382 19.37 -18.17 27.87
CA VAL A 382 18.59 -17.37 26.92
C VAL A 382 17.11 -17.73 26.99
N GLN A 383 16.77 -19.01 27.04
CA GLN A 383 15.40 -19.53 27.18
C GLN A 383 14.75 -19.01 28.47
N GLN A 384 15.43 -19.11 29.62
CA GLN A 384 14.92 -18.55 30.90
C GLN A 384 14.67 -17.04 30.82
N ARG A 385 15.53 -16.29 30.12
CA ARG A 385 15.34 -14.84 29.94
C ARG A 385 14.13 -14.54 29.07
N ILE A 386 13.96 -15.30 27.99
CA ILE A 386 12.79 -15.20 27.11
C ILE A 386 11.53 -15.56 27.89
N GLU A 387 11.51 -16.67 28.63
CA GLU A 387 10.41 -17.15 29.46
C GLU A 387 9.97 -16.09 30.48
N SER A 388 10.92 -15.54 31.24
CA SER A 388 10.67 -14.47 32.22
C SER A 388 10.11 -13.18 31.62
N SER A 389 10.22 -13.03 30.29
CA SER A 389 9.75 -11.88 29.56
C SER A 389 8.41 -12.10 28.86
N LEU A 390 7.81 -13.30 28.89
CA LEU A 390 6.49 -13.57 28.32
C LEU A 390 5.39 -12.75 29.01
N ASN A 391 4.25 -12.57 28.34
CA ASN A 391 3.08 -11.93 28.96
C ASN A 391 2.34 -12.94 29.89
N ASP A 392 1.30 -12.47 30.59
CA ASP A 392 0.53 -13.31 31.52
C ASP A 392 -0.15 -14.52 30.85
N SER A 393 -0.27 -14.51 29.51
CA SER A 393 -0.79 -15.62 28.70
C SER A 393 0.31 -16.58 28.22
N GLY A 394 1.57 -16.37 28.59
CA GLY A 394 2.71 -17.16 28.14
C GLY A 394 3.14 -16.87 26.70
N GLU A 395 2.70 -15.74 26.12
CA GLU A 395 3.01 -15.35 24.75
C GLU A 395 4.08 -14.25 24.68
N GLY A 396 4.85 -14.24 23.59
CA GLY A 396 5.84 -13.19 23.34
C GLY A 396 6.28 -13.08 21.88
N HIS A 397 6.52 -11.84 21.45
CA HIS A 397 7.07 -11.50 20.15
C HIS A 397 8.49 -10.96 20.32
N PHE A 398 9.44 -11.53 19.59
CA PHE A 398 10.85 -11.24 19.75
C PHE A 398 11.52 -10.90 18.43
N LYS A 399 12.57 -10.10 18.51
CA LYS A 399 13.53 -9.90 17.43
C LYS A 399 14.95 -10.01 17.96
N TRP A 400 15.88 -10.49 17.14
CA TRP A 400 17.29 -10.62 17.49
C TRP A 400 18.19 -10.22 16.33
N ASN A 401 19.42 -9.84 16.66
CA ASN A 401 20.47 -9.53 15.69
C ASN A 401 21.86 -9.79 16.29
N VAL A 402 22.86 -9.78 15.41
CA VAL A 402 24.26 -9.94 15.78
C VAL A 402 25.07 -8.85 15.11
N SER A 403 25.94 -8.19 15.88
CA SER A 403 26.90 -7.21 15.36
C SER A 403 28.32 -7.69 15.60
N GLU A 404 29.16 -7.71 14.57
CA GLU A 404 30.60 -7.90 14.75
C GLU A 404 31.21 -6.56 15.20
N THR A 405 31.87 -6.59 16.36
CA THR A 405 32.24 -5.39 17.13
C THR A 405 33.48 -4.67 16.60
N THR A 406 34.35 -5.34 15.84
CA THR A 406 35.58 -4.73 15.32
C THR A 406 35.35 -3.99 13.99
N THR A 407 34.47 -4.53 13.14
CA THR A 407 34.10 -3.98 11.83
C THR A 407 32.81 -3.17 11.88
N GLY A 408 31.99 -3.34 12.91
CA GLY A 408 30.68 -2.70 13.05
C GLY A 408 29.61 -3.26 12.11
N ILE A 409 29.87 -4.40 11.45
CA ILE A 409 28.92 -5.06 10.55
C ILE A 409 27.82 -5.71 11.40
N THR A 410 26.57 -5.44 11.06
CA THR A 410 25.40 -5.96 11.79
C THR A 410 24.53 -6.80 10.87
N SER A 411 24.00 -7.91 11.39
CA SER A 411 23.00 -8.71 10.69
C SER A 411 21.67 -7.96 10.60
N ASN A 412 20.86 -8.32 9.61
CA ASN A 412 19.44 -7.96 9.65
C ASN A 412 18.78 -8.54 10.91
N TYR A 413 17.69 -7.91 11.34
CA TYR A 413 16.87 -8.45 12.43
C TYR A 413 16.14 -9.71 11.96
N SER A 414 16.20 -10.74 12.80
CA SER A 414 15.40 -11.95 12.67
C SER A 414 14.33 -11.95 13.75
N PHE A 415 13.11 -12.37 13.40
CA PHE A 415 11.94 -12.37 14.27
C PHE A 415 11.55 -13.78 14.66
N PHE A 416 11.02 -13.97 15.87
CA PHE A 416 10.38 -15.21 16.28
C PHE A 416 9.28 -14.93 17.31
N SER A 417 8.37 -15.88 17.49
CA SER A 417 7.33 -15.77 18.52
C SER A 417 7.18 -17.05 19.34
N ILE A 418 6.70 -16.89 20.57
CA ILE A 418 6.32 -17.98 21.46
C ILE A 418 4.82 -17.87 21.70
N ARG A 419 4.10 -18.94 21.37
CA ARG A 419 2.65 -19.05 21.48
C ARG A 419 2.28 -20.45 21.96
N PRO A 420 2.05 -20.66 23.26
CA PRO A 420 1.63 -21.96 23.76
C PRO A 420 0.28 -22.36 23.14
N CYS A 421 0.25 -23.47 22.41
CA CYS A 421 -0.99 -24.11 21.98
C CYS A 421 -1.73 -24.59 23.23
N GLN A 422 -2.89 -24.04 23.56
CA GLN A 422 -3.57 -24.46 24.77
C GLN A 422 -4.31 -25.80 24.65
N TYR A 423 -4.85 -26.24 23.50
CA TYR A 423 -5.42 -27.60 23.33
C TYR A 423 -5.54 -28.01 21.84
N ASP A 424 -5.31 -29.30 21.54
CA ASP A 424 -5.66 -29.94 20.26
C ASP A 424 -6.99 -30.70 20.42
N PHE A 425 -7.98 -30.43 19.56
CA PHE A 425 -9.24 -31.18 19.54
C PHE A 425 -9.25 -32.22 18.42
N SER A 426 -9.41 -33.50 18.77
CA SER A 426 -9.79 -34.54 17.81
C SER A 426 -11.26 -34.89 17.96
N ILE A 427 -12.06 -34.70 16.90
CA ILE A 427 -13.47 -35.11 16.87
C ILE A 427 -13.55 -36.61 16.62
N LEU A 428 -14.01 -37.37 17.62
CA LEU A 428 -14.36 -38.79 17.48
C LEU A 428 -15.85 -38.95 17.78
N ASN A 429 -16.64 -39.26 16.74
CA ASN A 429 -18.04 -39.71 16.82
C ASN A 429 -19.00 -38.85 17.68
N GLU A 430 -19.35 -37.67 17.14
CA GLU A 430 -20.56 -36.88 17.49
C GLU A 430 -20.81 -36.56 18.99
N SER A 431 -19.78 -36.60 19.83
CA SER A 431 -19.83 -36.00 21.16
C SER A 431 -18.50 -35.34 21.54
N ILE A 432 -18.58 -34.13 22.09
CA ILE A 432 -17.43 -33.39 22.64
C ILE A 432 -17.42 -33.67 24.14
N GLU A 433 -16.43 -34.42 24.63
CA GLU A 433 -16.24 -34.65 26.07
C GLU A 433 -15.07 -33.80 26.56
N CYS A 434 -15.36 -32.84 27.45
CA CYS A 434 -14.34 -31.99 28.08
C CYS A 434 -13.84 -32.64 29.37
N ILE A 435 -12.61 -33.15 29.40
CA ILE A 435 -11.98 -33.57 30.66
C ILE A 435 -11.20 -32.38 31.23
N SER A 436 -11.82 -31.68 32.18
CA SER A 436 -11.14 -30.70 33.03
C SER A 436 -10.53 -31.41 34.25
N LYS A 437 -9.21 -31.33 34.40
CA LYS A 437 -8.52 -31.48 35.68
C LYS A 437 -7.73 -30.20 35.96
N ASP A 438 -8.42 -29.11 36.29
CA ASP A 438 -8.20 -28.31 37.50
C ASP A 438 -8.94 -26.97 37.44
N THR A 439 -9.14 -26.40 38.62
CA THR A 439 -10.14 -25.38 38.95
C THR A 439 -9.56 -23.97 38.95
N ASP A 440 -9.47 -23.32 37.79
CA ASP A 440 -9.33 -21.85 37.76
C ASP A 440 -9.90 -21.25 36.47
N ASN A 441 -10.76 -20.23 36.64
CA ASN A 441 -11.45 -19.48 35.60
C ASN A 441 -10.48 -18.94 34.53
N ARG A 442 -10.29 -19.66 33.43
CA ARG A 442 -9.62 -19.17 32.23
C ARG A 442 -10.60 -19.11 31.06
N ILE A 443 -10.58 -18.00 30.33
CA ILE A 443 -11.30 -17.84 29.07
C ILE A 443 -10.55 -18.65 28.02
N LEU A 444 -11.21 -19.68 27.48
CA LEU A 444 -10.64 -20.57 26.47
C LEU A 444 -10.78 -19.94 25.09
N LYS A 445 -9.67 -19.82 24.36
CA LYS A 445 -9.62 -19.40 22.97
C LYS A 445 -9.46 -20.64 22.10
N ILE A 446 -10.43 -20.87 21.22
CA ILE A 446 -10.42 -21.97 20.26
C ILE A 446 -9.72 -21.46 19.00
N CYS A 447 -8.72 -22.18 18.52
CA CYS A 447 -8.04 -21.88 17.26
C CYS A 447 -8.80 -22.49 16.07
#